data_AF-A0A7X7RY63-F1
#
_entry.id   AF-A0A7X7RY63-F1
#
_cell.length_a   1.000
_cell.length_b   1.000
_cell.length_c   1.000
_cell.angle_alpha   90.00
_cell.angle_beta   90.00
_cell.angle_gamma   90.00
#
_symmetry.space_group_name_H-M   'P 1'
#
loop_
_entity.id
_entity.type
_entity.pdbx_description
1 polymer ?
#
loop_
_entity_poly.entity_id
_entity_poly.type
_entity_poly.pdbx_seq_one_letter_code
_entity_poly.pdbx_strand_id
1 'polypeptide(L)'
;MKSIFFRFALCLAILVTSILTNAETVLAYNVLIGFNSTTKALETAEWIRSINPDVILFQEIARHDSESFARFAKLWGHDYAAVAKPYTDFSIALTSNRPFDLIETHTAGFHHGFVLAKIDGVYFMSIHCSPFDYQVRIRETNDYALRLKPLIENNEKIIMMGDFNNSSPLDQPKFDAWLQAKTPAQLEAYIKSRKKNLNEGKFDYTAVKQLLDAGLNDVFFNILKEQSINYNWRIDLALLSDNLVQNVVEANNYFRSDRKFFRSLSDHYPVMLKFKDLGLKPLAQKPDFSLEAKTIKHVSTNDSNLKNGDFSQDLEHWNVTPNKSHAKIEDGKVTLTKPDEKTYTRIYQDFEVKPDQFLTLTFNQARSLGAFPNTFIYFQNPDGQWNERERLNYIVPWFPIGNDDGFFVFKTPSHAKMARLAFVIHRNPSSITLDNVAIRPATQEEIDQLTPLELKPELIPDGSVRQEFNAEVQDIEVQPKQPRKIIVQLPQNKQNATAKIVFFDKAKNHIRNSLIQLRLTQENKSFEEPIVTPHNAAFMRTVVF
;
A
#
# COMPACT_ATOMS: atom_id res chain seq x y z
N MET A 1 38.95 29.55 30.12
CA MET A 1 38.60 28.13 30.37
C MET A 1 37.10 27.85 30.24
N LYS A 2 36.18 28.61 30.88
CA LYS A 2 34.72 28.40 30.75
C LYS A 2 34.17 28.54 29.31
N SER A 3 34.70 29.45 28.50
CA SER A 3 34.27 29.61 27.09
C SER A 3 34.81 28.53 26.15
N ILE A 4 35.95 27.92 26.48
CA ILE A 4 36.53 26.79 25.74
C ILE A 4 35.73 25.51 26.03
N PHE A 5 35.37 25.27 27.29
CA PHE A 5 34.48 24.17 27.69
C PHE A 5 33.09 24.27 27.05
N PHE A 6 32.53 25.48 26.97
CA PHE A 6 31.22 25.71 26.34
C PHE A 6 31.26 25.48 24.83
N ARG A 7 32.34 25.88 24.15
CA ARG A 7 32.55 25.61 22.72
C ARG A 7 32.80 24.12 22.44
N PHE A 8 33.53 23.43 23.31
CA PHE A 8 33.73 21.98 23.21
C PHE A 8 32.42 21.20 23.42
N ALA A 9 31.63 21.58 24.43
CA ALA A 9 30.32 20.98 24.69
C ALA A 9 29.31 21.24 23.55
N LEU A 10 29.34 22.44 22.95
CA LEU A 10 28.50 22.78 21.81
C LEU A 10 28.93 22.04 20.54
N CYS A 11 30.24 21.93 20.26
CA CYS A 11 30.74 21.12 19.14
C CYS A 11 30.45 19.62 19.33
N LEU A 12 30.53 19.10 20.55
CA LEU A 12 30.16 17.70 20.85
C LEU A 12 28.66 17.47 20.69
N ALA A 13 27.81 18.42 21.11
CA ALA A 13 26.37 18.35 20.90
C ALA A 13 25.98 18.44 19.41
N ILE A 14 26.68 19.26 18.62
CA ILE A 14 26.52 19.35 17.15
C ILE A 14 26.99 18.06 16.47
N LEU A 15 28.09 17.45 16.94
CA LEU A 15 28.58 16.19 16.40
C LEU A 15 27.60 15.03 16.70
N VAL A 16 27.10 14.94 17.93
CA VAL A 16 26.11 13.92 18.34
C VAL A 16 24.77 14.10 17.61
N THR A 17 24.32 15.33 17.37
CA THR A 17 23.13 15.59 16.55
C THR A 17 23.35 15.25 15.06
N SER A 18 24.53 15.54 14.49
CA SER A 18 24.86 15.20 13.10
C SER A 18 24.97 13.69 12.81
N ILE A 19 25.34 12.89 13.81
CA ILE A 19 25.40 11.42 13.72
C ILE A 19 23.98 10.82 13.73
N LEU A 20 23.04 11.44 14.46
CA LEU A 20 21.65 10.99 14.51
C LEU A 20 20.84 11.39 13.26
N THR A 21 21.22 12.44 12.53
CA THR A 21 20.53 12.88 11.30
C THR A 21 20.82 12.03 10.06
N ASN A 22 21.80 11.11 10.11
CA ASN A 22 22.18 10.26 8.97
C ASN A 22 22.09 8.75 9.27
N ALA A 23 21.44 8.36 10.37
CA ALA A 23 21.34 6.94 10.73
C ALA A 23 20.39 6.19 9.78
N GLU A 24 20.85 5.07 9.22
CA GLU A 24 20.02 4.20 8.39
C GLU A 24 19.02 3.45 9.28
N THR A 25 17.77 3.37 8.81
CA THR A 25 16.67 2.86 9.64
C THR A 25 16.02 1.65 8.99
N VAL A 26 15.88 0.56 9.75
CA VAL A 26 15.17 -0.65 9.32
C VAL A 26 13.98 -0.88 10.24
N LEU A 27 12.81 -1.10 9.64
CA LEU A 27 11.55 -1.34 10.35
C LEU A 27 11.06 -2.75 10.04
N ALA A 28 10.50 -3.45 11.03
CA ALA A 28 9.60 -4.57 10.83
C ALA A 28 8.26 -4.27 11.49
N TYR A 29 7.17 -4.66 10.83
CA TYR A 29 5.84 -4.40 11.35
C TYR A 29 4.81 -5.42 10.85
N ASN A 30 4.27 -6.22 11.77
CA ASN A 30 3.04 -6.96 11.53
C ASN A 30 1.86 -5.98 11.60
N VAL A 31 1.20 -5.76 10.46
CA VAL A 31 0.13 -4.76 10.35
C VAL A 31 -1.26 -5.33 10.64
N LEU A 32 -1.42 -6.63 10.92
CA LEU A 32 -2.71 -7.30 11.13
C LEU A 32 -3.74 -6.80 10.13
N ILE A 33 -3.53 -7.07 8.83
CA ILE A 33 -4.35 -6.58 7.72
C ILE A 33 -4.51 -5.05 7.64
N GLY A 34 -3.65 -4.26 8.28
CA GLY A 34 -3.79 -2.80 8.47
C GLY A 34 -3.90 -1.95 7.21
N PHE A 35 -3.61 -2.53 6.03
CA PHE A 35 -3.83 -1.90 4.72
C PHE A 35 -5.20 -2.21 4.09
N ASN A 36 -6.06 -2.96 4.79
CA ASN A 36 -7.43 -3.28 4.34
C ASN A 36 -8.44 -2.14 4.57
N SER A 37 -8.01 -1.08 5.29
CA SER A 37 -8.76 0.13 5.55
C SER A 37 -7.89 1.31 5.18
N THR A 38 -8.41 2.21 4.37
CA THR A 38 -7.67 3.37 3.85
C THR A 38 -7.27 4.34 4.95
N THR A 39 -8.13 4.54 5.95
CA THR A 39 -7.78 5.38 7.10
C THR A 39 -6.58 4.79 7.84
N LYS A 40 -6.60 3.49 8.13
CA LYS A 40 -5.48 2.82 8.80
C LYS A 40 -4.23 2.78 7.91
N ALA A 41 -4.40 2.59 6.61
CA ALA A 41 -3.34 2.60 5.61
C ALA A 41 -2.64 3.96 5.54
N LEU A 42 -3.41 5.06 5.52
CA LEU A 42 -2.90 6.43 5.50
C LEU A 42 -2.27 6.81 6.84
N GLU A 43 -2.90 6.51 7.97
CA GLU A 43 -2.33 6.73 9.32
C GLU A 43 -1.01 5.96 9.49
N THR A 44 -0.96 4.70 9.02
CA THR A 44 0.25 3.90 9.02
C THR A 44 1.32 4.51 8.10
N ALA A 45 0.93 4.93 6.89
CA ALA A 45 1.86 5.56 5.95
C ALA A 45 2.41 6.90 6.46
N GLU A 46 1.58 7.74 7.08
CA GLU A 46 1.98 9.00 7.71
C GLU A 46 2.98 8.77 8.85
N TRP A 47 2.71 7.77 9.70
CA TRP A 47 3.66 7.40 10.74
C TRP A 47 4.98 6.86 10.17
N ILE A 48 4.93 5.97 9.18
CA ILE A 48 6.14 5.47 8.51
C ILE A 48 6.92 6.64 7.90
N ARG A 49 6.22 7.58 7.26
CA ARG A 49 6.84 8.78 6.68
C ARG A 49 7.54 9.63 7.73
N SER A 50 6.97 9.74 8.93
CA SER A 50 7.57 10.51 10.03
C SER A 50 8.89 9.93 10.54
N ILE A 51 9.09 8.61 10.42
CA ILE A 51 10.34 7.94 10.80
C ILE A 51 11.28 7.72 9.61
N ASN A 52 10.77 7.84 8.38
CA ASN A 52 11.49 7.80 7.10
C ASN A 52 12.49 6.61 7.02
N PRO A 53 12.01 5.35 7.06
CA PRO A 53 12.89 4.19 7.08
C PRO A 53 13.57 4.00 5.72
N ASP A 54 14.63 3.20 5.69
CA ASP A 54 15.33 2.80 4.46
C ASP A 54 14.81 1.47 3.91
N VAL A 55 14.45 0.56 4.81
CA VAL A 55 13.89 -0.75 4.49
C VAL A 55 12.78 -1.08 5.48
N ILE A 56 11.67 -1.64 5.01
CA ILE A 56 10.57 -2.12 5.85
C ILE A 56 10.26 -3.58 5.54
N LEU A 57 10.17 -4.40 6.58
CA LEU A 57 9.83 -5.82 6.58
C LEU A 57 8.42 -5.99 7.16
N PHE A 58 7.42 -6.11 6.28
CA PHE A 58 6.02 -6.21 6.68
C PHE A 58 5.56 -7.65 6.85
N GLN A 59 4.69 -7.84 7.85
CA GLN A 59 3.90 -9.07 8.02
C GLN A 59 2.41 -8.72 8.00
N GLU A 60 1.62 -9.70 7.61
CA GLU A 60 0.17 -9.62 7.47
C GLU A 60 -0.38 -8.48 6.61
N ILE A 61 0.34 -8.13 5.54
CA ILE A 61 -0.25 -7.28 4.50
C ILE A 61 -1.39 -8.03 3.81
N ALA A 62 -2.36 -7.29 3.28
CA ALA A 62 -3.53 -7.87 2.64
C ALA A 62 -3.62 -7.45 1.18
N ARG A 63 -3.84 -8.42 0.29
CA ARG A 63 -4.38 -8.21 -1.07
C ARG A 63 -3.54 -7.34 -2.00
N HIS A 64 -2.22 -7.39 -1.81
CA HIS A 64 -1.26 -6.81 -2.74
C HIS A 64 -0.41 -7.88 -3.41
N ASP A 65 0.09 -7.56 -4.58
CA ASP A 65 1.29 -8.12 -5.17
C ASP A 65 2.45 -7.12 -5.07
N SER A 66 3.64 -7.49 -5.54
CA SER A 66 4.83 -6.61 -5.47
C SER A 66 4.61 -5.24 -6.14
N GLU A 67 3.93 -5.20 -7.30
CA GLU A 67 3.74 -3.96 -8.06
C GLU A 67 2.71 -3.02 -7.40
N SER A 68 1.56 -3.57 -6.99
CA SER A 68 0.55 -2.79 -6.27
C SER A 68 1.03 -2.35 -4.90
N PHE A 69 1.84 -3.17 -4.22
CA PHE A 69 2.44 -2.77 -2.95
C PHE A 69 3.52 -1.71 -3.14
N ALA A 70 4.32 -1.77 -4.20
CA ALA A 70 5.27 -0.70 -4.53
C ALA A 70 4.58 0.63 -4.80
N ARG A 71 3.46 0.63 -5.55
CA ARG A 71 2.64 1.85 -5.75
C ARG A 71 2.13 2.42 -4.44
N PHE A 72 1.66 1.55 -3.54
CA PHE A 72 1.18 1.95 -2.23
C PHE A 72 2.33 2.47 -1.35
N ALA A 73 3.51 1.84 -1.44
CA ALA A 73 4.70 2.20 -0.69
C ALA A 73 5.28 3.58 -1.04
N LYS A 74 4.89 4.14 -2.18
CA LYS A 74 5.18 5.54 -2.53
C LYS A 74 4.61 6.53 -1.52
N LEU A 75 3.54 6.18 -0.79
CA LEU A 75 2.99 7.02 0.28
C LEU A 75 4.00 7.33 1.40
N TRP A 76 5.03 6.51 1.54
CA TRP A 76 6.13 6.73 2.48
C TRP A 76 7.52 6.75 1.80
N GLY A 77 7.56 6.96 0.48
CA GLY A 77 8.80 7.18 -0.26
C GLY A 77 9.57 5.93 -0.66
N HIS A 78 8.93 4.78 -0.71
CA HIS A 78 9.54 3.54 -1.18
C HIS A 78 9.05 3.20 -2.59
N ASP A 79 9.97 3.07 -3.53
CA ASP A 79 9.66 2.74 -4.93
C ASP A 79 9.68 1.24 -5.22
N TYR A 80 10.26 0.44 -4.33
CA TYR A 80 10.49 -0.98 -4.56
C TYR A 80 9.79 -1.82 -3.50
N ALA A 81 9.13 -2.89 -3.93
CA ALA A 81 8.46 -3.83 -3.03
C ALA A 81 8.53 -5.27 -3.55
N ALA A 82 8.52 -6.22 -2.62
CA ALA A 82 8.40 -7.65 -2.87
C ALA A 82 7.34 -8.25 -1.94
N VAL A 83 6.45 -9.07 -2.48
CA VAL A 83 5.37 -9.73 -1.74
C VAL A 83 5.43 -11.24 -1.93
N ALA A 84 5.42 -12.00 -0.83
CA ALA A 84 5.57 -13.46 -0.86
C ALA A 84 4.32 -14.18 -1.37
N LYS A 85 3.13 -13.73 -0.97
CA LYS A 85 1.84 -14.28 -1.41
C LYS A 85 0.99 -13.19 -2.06
N PRO A 86 1.03 -13.05 -3.40
CA PRO A 86 0.24 -12.07 -4.12
C PRO A 86 -1.26 -12.22 -3.89
N TYR A 87 -1.95 -11.12 -3.64
CA TYR A 87 -3.42 -11.03 -3.55
C TYR A 87 -4.08 -11.90 -2.46
N THR A 88 -3.31 -12.36 -1.47
CA THR A 88 -3.85 -13.05 -0.29
C THR A 88 -3.83 -12.16 0.94
N ASP A 89 -4.71 -12.45 1.90
CA ASP A 89 -4.58 -11.90 3.24
C ASP A 89 -3.37 -12.55 3.96
N PHE A 90 -2.86 -11.89 5.00
CA PHE A 90 -1.76 -12.37 5.83
C PHE A 90 -0.45 -12.63 5.06
N SER A 91 -0.15 -11.80 4.06
CA SER A 91 1.06 -11.91 3.24
C SER A 91 2.26 -11.24 3.88
N ILE A 92 3.46 -11.67 3.49
CA ILE A 92 4.73 -11.08 3.91
C ILE A 92 5.23 -10.18 2.80
N ALA A 93 5.79 -9.03 3.16
CA ALA A 93 6.41 -8.15 2.20
C ALA A 93 7.70 -7.49 2.70
N LEU A 94 8.42 -6.93 1.75
CA LEU A 94 9.56 -6.05 1.97
C LEU A 94 9.38 -4.83 1.06
N THR A 95 9.65 -3.63 1.57
CA THR A 95 9.73 -2.41 0.76
C THR A 95 11.03 -1.67 1.02
N SER A 96 11.54 -0.97 0.01
CA SER A 96 12.75 -0.16 0.14
C SER A 96 12.67 1.11 -0.70
N ASN A 97 13.37 2.14 -0.23
CA ASN A 97 13.65 3.36 -1.00
C ASN A 97 14.79 3.20 -2.02
N ARG A 98 15.37 2.00 -2.13
CA ARG A 98 16.43 1.65 -3.07
C ARG A 98 16.08 0.37 -3.84
N PRO A 99 16.60 0.19 -5.07
CA PRO A 99 16.46 -1.06 -5.78
C PRO A 99 17.14 -2.19 -5.00
N PHE A 100 16.61 -3.39 -5.14
CA PHE A 100 17.14 -4.57 -4.47
C PHE A 100 17.12 -5.78 -5.40
N ASP A 101 18.04 -6.71 -5.13
CA ASP A 101 18.03 -8.02 -5.74
C ASP A 101 17.09 -8.93 -4.94
N LEU A 102 15.98 -9.35 -5.54
CA LEU A 102 15.09 -10.33 -4.92
C LEU A 102 15.75 -11.71 -5.00
N ILE A 103 16.16 -12.26 -3.85
CA ILE A 103 16.86 -13.55 -3.78
C ILE A 103 15.84 -14.69 -3.77
N GLU A 104 14.85 -14.63 -2.89
CA GLU A 104 13.83 -15.66 -2.77
C GLU A 104 12.54 -15.10 -2.17
N THR A 105 11.40 -15.53 -2.71
CA THR A 105 10.15 -15.59 -1.95
C THR A 105 9.71 -17.05 -1.87
N HIS A 106 9.28 -17.48 -0.69
CA HIS A 106 8.88 -18.87 -0.50
C HIS A 106 7.68 -18.99 0.42
N THR A 107 6.75 -19.87 0.06
CA THR A 107 5.48 -20.07 0.78
C THR A 107 5.13 -21.56 0.91
N ALA A 108 5.57 -22.39 -0.02
CA ALA A 108 5.37 -23.83 0.05
C ALA A 108 6.07 -24.43 1.28
N GLY A 109 5.35 -25.24 2.07
CA GLY A 109 5.87 -25.85 3.31
C GLY A 109 5.85 -24.92 4.54
N PHE A 110 5.55 -23.63 4.36
CA PHE A 110 5.38 -22.66 5.42
C PHE A 110 3.90 -22.35 5.66
N HIS A 111 3.56 -21.87 6.86
CA HIS A 111 2.24 -21.37 7.15
C HIS A 111 1.96 -20.04 6.44
N HIS A 112 2.92 -19.12 6.50
CA HIS A 112 2.85 -17.84 5.78
C HIS A 112 3.96 -17.68 4.75
N GLY A 113 5.23 -17.95 5.11
CA GLY A 113 6.38 -17.83 4.22
C GLY A 113 7.33 -16.68 4.58
N PHE A 114 8.16 -16.28 3.63
CA PHE A 114 9.14 -15.20 3.81
C PHE A 114 9.50 -14.49 2.50
N VAL A 115 10.18 -13.34 2.64
CA VAL A 115 10.87 -12.61 1.57
C VAL A 115 12.33 -12.45 1.96
N LEU A 116 13.26 -12.81 1.07
CA LEU A 116 14.71 -12.59 1.20
C LEU A 116 15.20 -11.72 0.02
N ALA A 117 15.79 -10.58 0.32
CA ALA A 117 16.35 -9.66 -0.68
C ALA A 117 17.73 -9.14 -0.27
N LYS A 118 18.53 -8.73 -1.25
CA LYS A 118 19.84 -8.09 -1.03
C LYS A 118 19.79 -6.62 -1.47
N ILE A 119 20.20 -5.72 -0.59
CA ILE A 119 20.25 -4.27 -0.85
C ILE A 119 21.64 -3.78 -0.48
N ASP A 120 22.39 -3.27 -1.46
CA ASP A 120 23.75 -2.72 -1.26
C ASP A 120 24.69 -3.61 -0.42
N GLY A 121 24.63 -4.93 -0.61
CA GLY A 121 25.49 -5.86 0.11
C GLY A 121 24.92 -6.38 1.44
N VAL A 122 23.71 -5.97 1.82
CA VAL A 122 23.02 -6.41 3.05
C VAL A 122 21.83 -7.29 2.69
N TYR A 123 21.71 -8.44 3.33
CA TYR A 123 20.58 -9.36 3.18
C TYR A 123 19.49 -9.05 4.21
N PHE A 124 18.25 -8.92 3.72
CA PHE A 124 17.07 -8.65 4.52
C PHE A 124 16.06 -9.78 4.38
N MET A 125 15.64 -10.36 5.50
CA MET A 125 14.67 -11.44 5.53
C MET A 125 13.45 -11.05 6.36
N SER A 126 12.31 -10.83 5.68
CA SER A 126 11.01 -10.63 6.31
C SER A 126 10.35 -11.99 6.52
N ILE A 127 9.97 -12.32 7.75
CA ILE A 127 9.41 -13.63 8.11
C ILE A 127 8.08 -13.50 8.86
N HIS A 128 7.22 -14.51 8.73
CA HIS A 128 6.04 -14.70 9.57
C HIS A 128 5.85 -16.18 9.91
N CYS A 129 6.15 -16.55 11.14
CA CYS A 129 6.07 -17.94 11.61
C CYS A 129 4.64 -18.33 12.00
N SER A 130 4.36 -19.64 12.00
CA SER A 130 3.04 -20.15 12.35
C SER A 130 2.58 -19.77 13.77
N PRO A 131 1.36 -19.23 13.94
CA PRO A 131 0.80 -18.93 15.26
C PRO A 131 0.22 -20.16 15.98
N PHE A 132 0.12 -21.30 15.30
CA PHE A 132 -0.73 -22.40 15.75
C PHE A 132 0.00 -23.55 16.44
N ASP A 133 1.24 -23.81 16.06
CA ASP A 133 1.93 -25.04 16.47
C ASP A 133 3.45 -24.83 16.60
N TYR A 134 4.01 -25.16 17.77
CA TYR A 134 5.44 -24.98 18.03
C TYR A 134 6.31 -25.87 17.15
N GLN A 135 5.85 -27.08 16.79
CA GLN A 135 6.61 -27.99 15.92
C GLN A 135 6.67 -27.46 14.49
N VAL A 136 5.63 -26.75 14.06
CA VAL A 136 5.63 -26.04 12.78
C VAL A 136 6.67 -24.92 12.83
N ARG A 137 6.69 -24.10 13.87
CA ARG A 137 7.69 -23.03 14.02
C ARG A 137 9.13 -23.55 14.04
N ILE A 138 9.40 -24.66 14.73
CA ILE A 138 10.73 -25.30 14.73
C ILE A 138 11.15 -25.67 13.31
N ARG A 139 10.25 -26.28 12.52
CA ARG A 139 10.57 -26.62 11.13
C ARG A 139 10.82 -25.37 10.26
N GLU A 140 9.95 -24.37 10.36
CA GLU A 140 10.08 -23.13 9.59
C GLU A 140 11.39 -22.40 9.91
N THR A 141 11.74 -22.28 11.19
CA THR A 141 12.98 -21.64 11.63
C THR A 141 14.24 -22.43 11.28
N ASN A 142 14.18 -23.77 11.29
CA ASN A 142 15.26 -24.60 10.74
C ASN A 142 15.46 -24.34 9.24
N ASP A 143 14.38 -24.24 8.46
CA ASP A 143 14.48 -23.94 7.02
C ASP A 143 15.01 -22.53 6.75
N TYR A 144 14.74 -21.56 7.63
CA TYR A 144 15.36 -20.24 7.58
C TYR A 144 16.86 -20.31 7.91
N ALA A 145 17.24 -21.01 8.98
CA ALA A 145 18.64 -21.19 9.37
C ALA A 145 19.47 -21.82 8.23
N LEU A 146 18.94 -22.84 7.56
CA LEU A 146 19.60 -23.49 6.42
C LEU A 146 19.82 -22.54 5.25
N ARG A 147 18.86 -21.65 4.97
CA ARG A 147 18.99 -20.63 3.92
C ARG A 147 20.02 -19.56 4.25
N LEU A 148 20.09 -19.14 5.51
CA LEU A 148 21.02 -18.11 5.95
C LEU A 148 22.43 -18.64 6.19
N LYS A 149 22.59 -19.94 6.47
CA LYS A 149 23.88 -20.55 6.80
C LYS A 149 25.01 -20.19 5.80
N PRO A 150 24.84 -20.31 4.47
CA PRO A 150 25.90 -19.93 3.52
C PRO A 150 26.26 -18.45 3.59
N LEU A 151 25.30 -17.58 3.91
CA LEU A 151 25.52 -16.14 4.05
C LEU A 151 26.32 -15.86 5.33
N ILE A 152 25.97 -16.54 6.42
CA ILE A 152 26.67 -16.43 7.71
C ILE A 152 28.11 -16.93 7.58
N GLU A 153 28.32 -18.08 6.93
CA GLU A 153 29.66 -18.65 6.69
C GLU A 153 30.54 -17.73 5.83
N ASN A 154 29.93 -16.96 4.92
CA ASN A 154 30.62 -15.94 4.12
C ASN A 154 30.75 -14.58 4.83
N ASN A 155 30.37 -14.49 6.11
CA ASN A 155 30.38 -13.25 6.89
C ASN A 155 29.62 -12.11 6.18
N GLU A 156 28.51 -12.44 5.52
CA GLU A 156 27.61 -11.45 4.91
C GLU A 156 26.85 -10.68 6.00
N LYS A 157 26.39 -9.48 5.67
CA LYS A 157 25.55 -8.67 6.56
C LYS A 157 24.09 -9.14 6.45
N ILE A 158 23.48 -9.57 7.54
CA ILE A 158 22.14 -10.17 7.54
C ILE A 158 21.25 -9.51 8.60
N ILE A 159 20.04 -9.13 8.19
CA ILE A 159 18.97 -8.65 9.06
C ILE A 159 17.74 -9.52 8.82
N MET A 160 17.35 -10.31 9.81
CA MET A 160 16.09 -11.05 9.84
C MET A 160 15.15 -10.42 10.87
N MET A 161 13.97 -9.99 10.44
CA MET A 161 12.98 -9.39 11.34
C MET A 161 11.57 -9.79 10.92
N GLY A 162 10.66 -9.76 11.89
CA GLY A 162 9.25 -10.02 11.66
C GLY A 162 8.59 -10.69 12.86
N ASP A 163 7.44 -11.30 12.62
CA ASP A 163 6.66 -12.00 13.63
C ASP A 163 7.11 -13.47 13.72
N PHE A 164 7.83 -13.79 14.78
CA PHE A 164 8.31 -15.15 15.03
C PHE A 164 7.23 -16.05 15.63
N ASN A 165 6.09 -15.49 16.05
CA ASN A 165 5.06 -16.17 16.84
C ASN A 165 5.63 -16.98 18.02
N ASN A 166 6.84 -16.62 18.46
CA ASN A 166 7.63 -17.33 19.44
C ASN A 166 8.58 -16.33 20.09
N SER A 167 8.73 -16.44 21.40
CA SER A 167 9.65 -15.58 22.12
C SER A 167 11.07 -16.12 22.08
N SER A 168 12.03 -15.22 22.33
CA SER A 168 13.44 -15.56 22.42
C SER A 168 13.73 -16.32 23.72
N PRO A 169 14.71 -17.25 23.73
CA PRO A 169 15.19 -17.84 24.98
C PRO A 169 15.62 -16.80 26.01
N LEU A 170 16.06 -15.61 25.56
CA LEU A 170 16.45 -14.51 26.43
C LEU A 170 15.29 -13.97 27.29
N ASP A 171 14.05 -14.15 26.84
CA ASP A 171 12.84 -13.74 27.58
C ASP A 171 12.41 -14.77 28.64
N GLN A 172 13.04 -15.95 28.69
CA GLN A 172 12.65 -17.06 29.58
C GLN A 172 12.48 -16.63 31.06
N PRO A 173 13.39 -15.86 31.68
CA PRO A 173 13.23 -15.47 33.09
C PRO A 173 11.92 -14.70 33.36
N LYS A 174 11.44 -13.92 32.37
CA LYS A 174 10.19 -13.17 32.48
C LYS A 174 8.97 -14.09 32.42
N PHE A 175 9.02 -15.11 31.56
CA PHE A 175 7.94 -16.10 31.47
C PHE A 175 7.90 -17.02 32.68
N ASP A 176 9.06 -17.42 33.19
CA ASP A 176 9.15 -18.21 34.41
C ASP A 176 8.55 -17.45 35.60
N ALA A 177 8.86 -16.15 35.74
CA ALA A 177 8.24 -15.29 36.74
C ALA A 177 6.71 -15.15 36.53
N TRP A 178 6.26 -15.00 35.29
CA TRP A 178 4.82 -14.94 34.98
C TRP A 178 4.09 -16.25 35.33
N LEU A 179 4.70 -17.40 35.05
CA LEU A 179 4.17 -18.73 35.39
C LEU A 179 4.07 -18.92 36.90
N GLN A 180 5.12 -18.54 37.64
CA GLN A 180 5.15 -18.62 39.11
C GLN A 180 4.06 -17.77 39.77
N ALA A 181 3.63 -16.69 39.12
CA ALA A 181 2.56 -15.82 39.61
C ALA A 181 1.14 -16.35 39.32
N LYS A 182 0.97 -17.52 38.66
CA LYS A 182 -0.35 -18.09 38.35
C LYS A 182 -0.81 -19.10 39.40
N THR A 183 -2.12 -19.12 39.63
CA THR A 183 -2.75 -20.22 40.37
C THR A 183 -2.80 -21.49 39.53
N PRO A 184 -2.91 -22.69 40.13
CA PRO A 184 -3.03 -23.95 39.39
C PRO A 184 -4.16 -23.94 38.34
N ALA A 185 -5.33 -23.38 38.67
CA ALA A 185 -6.46 -23.29 37.76
C ALA A 185 -6.19 -22.36 36.56
N GLN A 186 -5.48 -21.24 36.79
CA GLN A 186 -5.09 -20.33 35.71
C GLN A 186 -4.08 -20.98 34.76
N LEU A 187 -3.13 -21.74 35.32
CA LEU A 187 -2.13 -22.46 34.53
C LEU A 187 -2.78 -23.58 33.70
N GLU A 188 -3.67 -24.37 34.29
CA GLU A 188 -4.41 -25.42 33.59
C GLU A 188 -5.24 -24.84 32.43
N ALA A 189 -5.98 -23.76 32.68
CA ALA A 189 -6.75 -23.06 31.64
C ALA A 189 -5.85 -22.55 30.51
N TYR A 190 -4.70 -21.96 30.85
CA TYR A 190 -3.70 -21.50 29.89
C TYR A 190 -3.18 -22.65 29.01
N ILE A 191 -2.70 -23.74 29.65
CA ILE A 191 -2.19 -24.93 28.95
C ILE A 191 -3.25 -25.51 28.01
N LYS A 192 -4.49 -25.63 28.49
CA LYS A 192 -5.61 -26.14 27.68
C LYS A 192 -5.89 -25.27 26.46
N SER A 193 -5.86 -23.94 26.63
CA SER A 193 -6.13 -22.98 25.54
C SER A 193 -5.00 -22.89 24.50
N ARG A 194 -3.77 -23.29 24.87
CA ARG A 194 -2.56 -23.15 24.04
C ARG A 194 -1.83 -24.47 23.81
N LYS A 195 -2.49 -25.61 23.96
CA LYS A 195 -1.85 -26.95 23.97
C LYS A 195 -0.86 -27.19 22.81
N LYS A 196 -1.20 -26.78 21.58
CA LYS A 196 -0.33 -26.94 20.40
C LYS A 196 0.85 -25.97 20.35
N ASN A 197 0.80 -24.89 21.12
CA ASN A 197 1.87 -23.89 21.22
C ASN A 197 2.84 -24.15 22.37
N LEU A 198 2.60 -25.20 23.17
CA LEU A 198 3.44 -25.57 24.30
C LEU A 198 4.16 -26.89 24.01
N ASN A 199 5.45 -26.92 24.34
CA ASN A 199 6.27 -28.11 24.30
C ASN A 199 6.24 -28.76 25.69
N GLU A 200 5.63 -29.94 25.80
CA GLU A 200 5.44 -30.65 27.08
C GLU A 200 4.80 -29.78 28.19
N GLY A 201 3.87 -28.90 27.81
CA GLY A 201 3.18 -27.99 28.73
C GLY A 201 3.99 -26.74 29.13
N LYS A 202 5.17 -26.54 28.54
CA LYS A 202 6.03 -25.36 28.74
C LYS A 202 6.13 -24.52 27.47
N PHE A 203 6.56 -23.27 27.61
CA PHE A 203 6.89 -22.43 26.46
C PHE A 203 8.03 -23.07 25.66
N ASP A 204 7.88 -23.08 24.33
CA ASP A 204 8.97 -23.48 23.44
C ASP A 204 9.89 -22.29 23.15
N TYR A 205 11.20 -22.54 23.22
CA TYR A 205 12.23 -21.58 22.78
C TYR A 205 13.11 -22.16 21.67
N THR A 206 12.85 -23.41 21.25
CA THR A 206 13.69 -24.13 20.29
C THR A 206 13.71 -23.43 18.94
N ALA A 207 12.56 -22.94 18.47
CA ALA A 207 12.45 -22.26 17.18
C ALA A 207 13.39 -21.05 17.06
N VAL A 208 13.40 -20.16 18.05
CA VAL A 208 14.30 -18.99 18.04
C VAL A 208 15.73 -19.40 18.39
N LYS A 209 15.92 -20.36 19.31
CA LYS A 209 17.27 -20.84 19.69
C LYS A 209 18.06 -21.35 18.49
N GLN A 210 17.44 -22.07 17.57
CA GLN A 210 18.12 -22.59 16.37
C GLN A 210 18.69 -21.48 15.48
N LEU A 211 18.00 -20.33 15.40
CA LEU A 211 18.49 -19.16 14.66
C LEU A 211 19.65 -18.47 15.38
N LEU A 212 19.61 -18.43 16.71
CA LEU A 212 20.72 -17.92 17.51
C LEU A 212 21.96 -18.83 17.39
N ASP A 213 21.75 -20.15 17.50
CA ASP A 213 22.79 -21.16 17.33
C ASP A 213 23.40 -21.14 15.91
N ALA A 214 22.63 -20.67 14.92
CA ALA A 214 23.11 -20.50 13.54
C ALA A 214 24.03 -19.27 13.36
N GLY A 215 24.21 -18.43 14.38
CA GLY A 215 25.07 -17.24 14.34
C GLY A 215 24.33 -15.91 14.19
N LEU A 216 23.02 -15.87 14.50
CA LEU A 216 22.26 -14.63 14.59
C LEU A 216 22.13 -14.16 16.05
N ASN A 217 21.91 -12.86 16.22
CA ASN A 217 21.86 -12.22 17.53
C ASN A 217 20.57 -11.46 17.73
N ASP A 218 19.90 -11.69 18.86
CA ASP A 218 18.73 -10.92 19.29
C ASP A 218 19.17 -9.58 19.90
N VAL A 219 19.48 -8.62 19.03
CA VAL A 219 19.94 -7.28 19.43
C VAL A 219 18.83 -6.50 20.12
N PHE A 220 17.57 -6.76 19.72
CA PHE A 220 16.42 -6.04 20.26
C PHE A 220 16.23 -6.30 21.76
N PHE A 221 16.45 -7.53 22.24
CA PHE A 221 16.42 -7.83 23.67
C PHE A 221 17.40 -6.98 24.48
N ASN A 222 18.65 -6.88 24.03
CA ASN A 222 19.71 -6.17 24.73
C ASN A 222 19.36 -4.68 24.90
N ILE A 223 18.85 -4.06 23.84
CA ILE A 223 18.47 -2.65 23.86
C ILE A 223 17.27 -2.41 24.79
N LEU A 224 16.24 -3.26 24.74
CA LEU A 224 15.10 -3.16 25.66
C LEU A 224 15.53 -3.27 27.13
N LYS A 225 16.48 -4.16 27.42
CA LYS A 225 17.05 -4.35 28.75
C LYS A 225 17.86 -3.12 29.19
N GLU A 226 18.75 -2.62 28.35
CA GLU A 226 19.55 -1.41 28.61
C GLU A 226 18.68 -0.18 28.88
N GLN A 227 17.61 -0.01 28.09
CA GLN A 227 16.67 1.10 28.22
C GLN A 227 15.60 0.88 29.30
N SER A 228 15.64 -0.24 30.03
CA SER A 228 14.64 -0.58 31.06
C SER A 228 13.19 -0.48 30.57
N ILE A 229 12.95 -0.88 29.32
CA ILE A 229 11.62 -0.87 28.71
C ILE A 229 10.84 -2.10 29.18
N ASN A 230 9.66 -1.87 29.75
CA ASN A 230 8.76 -2.95 30.14
C ASN A 230 7.81 -3.33 28.98
N TYR A 231 7.93 -4.56 28.52
CA TYR A 231 7.07 -5.20 27.52
C TYR A 231 6.23 -6.32 28.14
N ASN A 232 5.21 -6.81 27.45
CA ASN A 232 4.44 -7.98 27.92
C ASN A 232 4.99 -9.26 27.29
N TRP A 233 4.64 -9.47 26.03
CA TRP A 233 5.08 -10.58 25.20
C TRP A 233 5.86 -10.00 24.03
N ARG A 234 7.00 -10.60 23.72
CA ARG A 234 7.86 -10.19 22.61
C ARG A 234 7.95 -11.38 21.66
N ILE A 235 7.35 -11.22 20.50
CA ILE A 235 7.29 -12.22 19.43
C ILE A 235 7.71 -11.61 18.09
N ASP A 236 7.60 -10.30 17.96
CA ASP A 236 8.29 -9.53 16.92
C ASP A 236 9.75 -9.32 17.35
N LEU A 237 10.69 -9.93 16.62
CA LEU A 237 12.13 -9.90 16.95
C LEU A 237 12.95 -9.30 15.81
N ALA A 238 14.19 -8.93 16.14
CA ALA A 238 15.21 -8.55 15.17
C ALA A 238 16.49 -9.34 15.44
N LEU A 239 16.84 -10.22 14.50
CA LEU A 239 17.98 -11.12 14.55
C LEU A 239 19.02 -10.71 13.51
N LEU A 240 20.24 -10.40 13.95
CA LEU A 240 21.31 -9.84 13.11
C LEU A 240 22.54 -10.74 13.10
N SER A 241 23.27 -10.77 11.99
CA SER A 241 24.62 -11.34 11.95
C SER A 241 25.59 -10.57 12.87
N ASP A 242 26.59 -11.27 13.41
CA ASP A 242 27.58 -10.71 14.35
C ASP A 242 28.21 -9.39 13.87
N ASN A 243 28.56 -9.33 12.58
CA ASN A 243 29.22 -8.20 11.93
C ASN A 243 28.36 -6.91 11.84
N LEU A 244 27.07 -6.96 12.19
CA LEU A 244 26.17 -5.80 12.21
C LEU A 244 25.81 -5.32 13.63
N VAL A 245 25.95 -6.17 14.65
CA VAL A 245 25.41 -5.90 16.00
C VAL A 245 25.94 -4.58 16.56
N GLN A 246 27.25 -4.33 16.45
CA GLN A 246 27.91 -3.13 16.96
C GLN A 246 27.54 -1.83 16.22
N ASN A 247 26.84 -1.92 15.10
CA ASN A 247 26.44 -0.79 14.28
C ASN A 247 25.06 -0.26 14.67
N VAL A 248 24.28 -1.02 15.44
CA VAL A 248 22.99 -0.57 15.98
C VAL A 248 23.22 0.47 17.08
N VAL A 249 22.56 1.62 16.95
CA VAL A 249 22.67 2.75 17.90
C VAL A 249 21.37 3.07 18.63
N GLU A 250 20.24 2.63 18.10
CA GLU A 250 18.92 2.87 18.68
C GLU A 250 17.95 1.75 18.30
N ALA A 251 17.03 1.41 19.19
CA ALA A 251 15.84 0.63 18.86
C ALA A 251 14.60 1.20 19.55
N ASN A 252 13.46 1.19 18.83
CA ASN A 252 12.11 1.52 19.30
C ASN A 252 11.95 2.59 20.39
N ASN A 253 12.24 3.83 20.04
CA ASN A 253 12.09 4.99 20.92
C ASN A 253 10.62 5.39 21.24
N TYR A 254 9.62 4.73 20.63
CA TYR A 254 8.21 5.16 20.66
C TYR A 254 7.31 4.37 21.64
N PHE A 255 7.86 3.43 22.42
CA PHE A 255 7.05 2.43 23.15
C PHE A 255 6.18 2.95 24.30
N ARG A 256 6.34 4.19 24.77
CA ARG A 256 5.62 4.68 25.97
C ARG A 256 4.54 5.72 25.67
N SER A 257 4.76 6.69 24.79
CA SER A 257 3.79 7.75 24.47
C SER A 257 2.68 7.29 23.52
N ASP A 258 3.01 6.45 22.53
CA ASP A 258 2.16 6.27 21.34
C ASP A 258 1.41 4.93 21.32
N ARG A 259 1.34 4.23 22.46
CA ARG A 259 0.69 2.91 22.54
C ARG A 259 -0.76 2.91 22.08
N LYS A 260 -1.51 3.99 22.35
CA LYS A 260 -2.91 4.10 21.93
C LYS A 260 -3.03 4.18 20.40
N PHE A 261 -2.12 4.89 19.76
CA PHE A 261 -2.04 5.00 18.31
C PHE A 261 -1.69 3.65 17.67
N PHE A 262 -0.63 2.98 18.12
CA PHE A 262 -0.27 1.69 17.53
C PHE A 262 -1.36 0.61 17.69
N ARG A 263 -2.06 0.59 18.84
CA ARG A 263 -3.19 -0.33 19.07
C ARG A 263 -4.38 -0.10 18.15
N SER A 264 -4.57 1.10 17.60
CA SER A 264 -5.63 1.32 16.60
C SER A 264 -5.22 0.80 15.22
N LEU A 265 -3.91 0.77 14.93
CA LEU A 265 -3.36 0.30 13.66
C LEU A 265 -3.26 -1.22 13.61
N SER A 266 -2.60 -1.84 14.60
CA SER A 266 -2.32 -3.28 14.68
C SER A 266 -2.38 -3.76 16.14
N ASP A 267 -2.55 -5.05 16.35
CA ASP A 267 -2.35 -5.69 17.66
C ASP A 267 -0.87 -5.97 17.97
N HIS A 268 0.00 -5.82 16.97
CA HIS A 268 1.46 -5.82 17.12
C HIS A 268 2.02 -4.40 17.24
N TYR A 269 3.22 -4.29 17.82
CA TYR A 269 3.98 -3.04 17.80
C TYR A 269 5.13 -3.15 16.80
N PRO A 270 5.50 -2.06 16.10
CA PRO A 270 6.63 -2.07 15.19
C PRO A 270 7.95 -2.37 15.93
N VAL A 271 8.89 -2.99 15.22
CA VAL A 271 10.29 -3.19 15.64
C VAL A 271 11.21 -2.41 14.72
N MET A 272 11.87 -1.39 15.24
CA MET A 272 12.72 -0.46 14.50
C MET A 272 14.13 -0.50 15.06
N LEU A 273 15.11 -0.57 14.16
CA LEU A 273 16.53 -0.42 14.46
C LEU A 273 17.11 0.75 13.68
N LYS A 274 17.96 1.56 14.32
CA LYS A 274 18.80 2.55 13.64
C LYS A 274 20.26 2.15 13.69
N PHE A 275 20.95 2.37 12.59
CA PHE A 275 22.34 2.00 12.40
C PHE A 275 23.18 3.26 12.20
N LYS A 276 24.36 3.30 12.81
CA LYS A 276 25.38 4.31 12.48
C LYS A 276 25.99 4.11 11.10
N ASP A 277 26.02 2.85 10.64
CA ASP A 277 26.51 2.41 9.34
C ASP A 277 26.03 0.96 9.09
N LEU A 278 24.98 0.82 8.33
CA LEU A 278 24.47 -0.44 7.79
C LEU A 278 25.22 -0.80 6.49
N GLY A 279 25.75 0.21 5.80
CA GLY A 279 26.47 0.08 4.53
C GLY A 279 25.57 0.19 3.31
N LEU A 280 24.39 0.80 3.44
CA LEU A 280 23.59 1.17 2.27
C LEU A 280 24.25 2.34 1.56
N LYS A 281 24.18 2.36 0.22
CA LYS A 281 24.75 3.47 -0.53
C LYS A 281 23.95 4.75 -0.22
N PRO A 282 24.61 5.91 -0.19
CA PRO A 282 23.92 7.19 -0.04
C PRO A 282 22.85 7.35 -1.13
N LEU A 283 21.64 7.74 -0.74
CA LEU A 283 20.64 8.18 -1.70
C LEU A 283 21.06 9.53 -2.27
N ALA A 284 20.88 9.73 -3.57
CA ALA A 284 21.11 11.03 -4.21
C ALA A 284 20.28 12.14 -3.54
N GLN A 285 19.06 11.80 -3.10
CA GLN A 285 18.24 12.61 -2.20
C GLN A 285 17.20 11.68 -1.53
N LYS A 286 17.18 11.61 -0.19
CA LYS A 286 16.06 10.98 0.51
C LYS A 286 14.87 11.94 0.40
N PRO A 287 13.64 11.49 0.10
CA PRO A 287 12.50 12.39 0.03
C PRO A 287 12.36 13.12 1.38
N ASP A 288 12.41 14.45 1.35
CA ASP A 288 12.21 15.25 2.55
C ASP A 288 10.71 15.43 2.80
N PHE A 289 10.16 14.47 3.52
CA PHE A 289 8.76 14.52 3.93
C PHE A 289 8.50 15.52 5.07
N SER A 290 9.52 16.14 5.66
CA SER A 290 9.33 17.15 6.71
C SER A 290 8.76 18.46 6.17
N LEU A 291 8.96 18.73 4.88
CA LEU A 291 8.35 19.85 4.13
C LEU A 291 6.98 19.48 3.52
N GLU A 292 6.69 18.19 3.36
CA GLU A 292 5.45 17.66 2.78
C GLU A 292 4.58 16.88 3.78
N ALA A 293 4.45 17.41 4.99
CA ALA A 293 3.14 17.39 5.64
C ALA A 293 2.18 18.34 4.88
N LYS A 294 2.06 18.19 3.55
CA LYS A 294 0.81 18.49 2.88
C LYS A 294 -0.11 17.38 3.38
N THR A 295 -0.70 17.61 4.56
CA THR A 295 -2.08 17.18 4.82
C THR A 295 -2.78 17.37 3.49
N ILE A 296 -3.47 16.37 2.94
CA ILE A 296 -4.41 16.62 1.85
C ILE A 296 -5.25 17.77 2.39
N LYS A 297 -4.97 18.99 1.92
CA LYS A 297 -5.56 20.18 2.52
C LYS A 297 -7.03 19.96 2.25
N HIS A 298 -7.80 19.79 3.32
CA HIS A 298 -9.24 19.85 3.26
C HIS A 298 -9.57 21.06 2.39
N VAL A 299 -10.03 20.77 1.17
CA VAL A 299 -10.50 21.82 0.28
C VAL A 299 -11.78 22.26 0.95
N SER A 300 -11.72 23.41 1.61
CA SER A 300 -12.88 24.12 2.12
C SER A 300 -13.98 24.05 1.07
N THR A 301 -15.13 23.50 1.45
CA THR A 301 -16.33 23.40 0.59
C THR A 301 -16.80 24.76 0.08
N ASN A 302 -16.28 25.86 0.65
CA ASN A 302 -16.59 27.24 0.27
C ASN A 302 -16.04 27.66 -1.11
N ASP A 303 -15.08 26.94 -1.70
CA ASP A 303 -14.51 27.25 -3.03
C ASP A 303 -14.98 26.27 -4.14
N SER A 304 -16.06 25.52 -3.88
CA SER A 304 -16.59 24.52 -4.81
C SER A 304 -17.56 25.12 -5.83
N ASN A 305 -17.45 24.70 -7.10
CA ASN A 305 -18.44 24.93 -8.16
C ASN A 305 -19.71 24.10 -7.96
N LEU A 306 -19.66 23.08 -7.09
CA LEU A 306 -20.87 22.37 -6.64
C LEU A 306 -21.53 23.20 -5.55
N LYS A 307 -22.86 23.27 -5.59
CA LYS A 307 -23.64 23.80 -4.47
C LYS A 307 -23.47 22.86 -3.28
N ASN A 308 -22.77 23.36 -2.27
CA ASN A 308 -22.55 22.80 -0.94
C ASN A 308 -22.24 21.29 -0.93
N GLY A 309 -20.94 20.96 -1.02
CA GLY A 309 -20.38 19.60 -1.00
C GLY A 309 -20.41 18.88 0.36
N ASP A 310 -21.07 19.47 1.35
CA ASP A 310 -21.38 18.88 2.66
C ASP A 310 -22.80 18.33 2.62
N PHE A 311 -22.93 17.00 2.62
CA PHE A 311 -24.24 16.36 2.50
C PHE A 311 -25.12 16.55 3.75
N SER A 312 -24.58 17.02 4.89
CA SER A 312 -25.43 17.34 6.06
C SER A 312 -26.35 18.55 5.84
N GLN A 313 -26.05 19.42 4.87
CA GLN A 313 -26.75 20.68 4.68
C GLN A 313 -27.64 20.72 3.42
N ASP A 314 -27.34 19.93 2.37
CA ASP A 314 -27.82 20.29 1.00
C ASP A 314 -28.25 19.13 0.07
N LEU A 315 -28.84 18.05 0.59
CA LEU A 315 -29.37 16.97 -0.27
C LEU A 315 -30.41 17.47 -1.29
N GLU A 316 -31.11 18.57 -1.01
CA GLU A 316 -32.08 19.14 -1.95
C GLU A 316 -31.47 19.52 -3.31
N HIS A 317 -30.17 19.80 -3.35
CA HIS A 317 -29.44 20.14 -4.57
C HIS A 317 -28.87 18.90 -5.28
N TRP A 318 -28.97 17.72 -4.68
CA TRP A 318 -28.53 16.45 -5.26
C TRP A 318 -29.72 15.60 -5.69
N ASN A 319 -29.61 15.04 -6.89
CA ASN A 319 -30.61 14.16 -7.45
C ASN A 319 -30.23 12.71 -7.21
N VAL A 320 -31.17 11.89 -6.73
CA VAL A 320 -30.98 10.45 -6.50
C VAL A 320 -31.94 9.66 -7.41
N THR A 321 -31.42 8.68 -8.13
CA THR A 321 -32.17 7.81 -9.05
C THR A 321 -31.94 6.34 -8.66
N PRO A 322 -32.96 5.47 -8.73
CA PRO A 322 -34.36 5.75 -9.13
C PRO A 322 -35.20 6.41 -8.03
N ASN A 323 -34.80 6.29 -6.77
CA ASN A 323 -35.59 6.76 -5.64
C ASN A 323 -34.69 7.42 -4.60
N LYS A 324 -35.12 8.57 -4.06
CA LYS A 324 -34.41 9.29 -2.99
C LYS A 324 -34.22 8.45 -1.72
N SER A 325 -35.09 7.47 -1.46
CA SER A 325 -34.95 6.55 -0.31
C SER A 325 -33.70 5.67 -0.35
N HIS A 326 -33.03 5.56 -1.50
CA HIS A 326 -31.77 4.82 -1.64
C HIS A 326 -30.55 5.64 -1.23
N ALA A 327 -30.73 6.88 -0.75
CA ALA A 327 -29.70 7.69 -0.14
C ALA A 327 -30.07 7.99 1.31
N LYS A 328 -29.16 7.71 2.23
CA LYS A 328 -29.31 7.98 3.67
C LYS A 328 -28.22 8.93 4.12
N ILE A 329 -28.57 9.96 4.88
CA ILE A 329 -27.59 10.93 5.39
C ILE A 329 -27.44 10.75 6.89
N GLU A 330 -26.20 10.59 7.33
CA GLU A 330 -25.82 10.56 8.73
C GLU A 330 -24.45 11.24 8.86
N ASP A 331 -24.32 12.14 9.85
CA ASP A 331 -23.06 12.81 10.19
C ASP A 331 -22.32 13.49 9.02
N GLY A 332 -23.03 14.20 8.13
CA GLY A 332 -22.41 14.90 6.99
C GLY A 332 -22.15 14.04 5.75
N LYS A 333 -22.44 12.75 5.83
CA LYS A 333 -22.12 11.79 4.77
C LYS A 333 -23.38 11.27 4.10
N VAL A 334 -23.33 11.03 2.80
CA VAL A 334 -24.43 10.38 2.06
C VAL A 334 -24.08 8.93 1.77
N THR A 335 -24.87 8.01 2.29
CA THR A 335 -24.79 6.58 1.99
C THR A 335 -25.81 6.21 0.93
N LEU A 336 -25.34 5.84 -0.26
CA LEU A 336 -26.16 5.22 -1.29
C LEU A 336 -26.23 3.72 -1.05
N THR A 337 -27.43 3.16 -1.10
CA THR A 337 -27.70 1.74 -0.99
C THR A 337 -28.33 1.22 -2.27
N LYS A 338 -28.00 -0.01 -2.64
CA LYS A 338 -28.62 -0.73 -3.75
C LYS A 338 -29.45 -1.90 -3.18
N PRO A 339 -30.77 -1.96 -3.41
CA PRO A 339 -31.64 -2.94 -2.74
C PRO A 339 -31.62 -4.34 -3.39
N ASP A 340 -31.31 -4.44 -4.68
CA ASP A 340 -31.35 -5.69 -5.47
C ASP A 340 -30.33 -5.67 -6.60
N GLU A 341 -30.15 -6.75 -7.36
CA GLU A 341 -29.15 -6.82 -8.44
C GLU A 341 -29.53 -6.04 -9.71
N LYS A 342 -30.82 -5.80 -9.97
CA LYS A 342 -31.35 -5.27 -11.24
C LYS A 342 -31.33 -3.74 -11.31
N THR A 343 -31.30 -3.07 -10.18
CA THR A 343 -31.47 -1.62 -10.08
C THR A 343 -30.11 -0.93 -9.88
N TYR A 344 -29.78 0.14 -10.60
CA TYR A 344 -28.63 0.97 -10.23
C TYR A 344 -29.07 2.07 -9.26
N THR A 345 -28.21 2.46 -8.34
CA THR A 345 -28.42 3.68 -7.55
C THR A 345 -27.42 4.73 -8.00
N ARG A 346 -27.92 5.94 -8.29
CA ARG A 346 -27.09 7.08 -8.71
C ARG A 346 -27.43 8.30 -7.87
N ILE A 347 -26.41 9.02 -7.42
CA ILE A 347 -26.53 10.39 -6.95
C ILE A 347 -25.76 11.33 -7.89
N TYR A 348 -26.32 12.49 -8.20
CA TYR A 348 -25.68 13.44 -9.12
C TYR A 348 -26.05 14.89 -8.86
N GLN A 349 -25.17 15.81 -9.27
CA GLN A 349 -25.41 17.24 -9.28
C GLN A 349 -24.90 17.86 -10.59
N ASP A 350 -25.66 18.82 -11.10
CA ASP A 350 -25.31 19.60 -12.29
C ASP A 350 -24.68 20.93 -11.84
N PHE A 351 -23.62 21.36 -12.54
CA PHE A 351 -22.88 22.57 -12.21
C PHE A 351 -22.38 23.29 -13.46
N GLU A 352 -22.20 24.59 -13.33
CA GLU A 352 -21.68 25.44 -14.41
C GLU A 352 -20.19 25.24 -14.60
N VAL A 353 -19.75 25.28 -15.86
CA VAL A 353 -18.34 25.20 -16.24
C VAL A 353 -18.02 26.20 -17.33
N LYS A 354 -16.76 26.65 -17.40
CA LYS A 354 -16.28 27.44 -18.54
C LYS A 354 -15.65 26.51 -19.57
N PRO A 355 -15.74 26.82 -20.88
CA PRO A 355 -14.96 26.16 -21.91
C PRO A 355 -13.46 26.15 -21.59
N ASP A 356 -12.79 25.04 -21.90
CA ASP A 356 -11.34 24.87 -21.80
C ASP A 356 -10.73 25.11 -20.41
N GLN A 357 -11.53 25.03 -19.35
CA GLN A 357 -11.13 25.24 -17.97
C GLN A 357 -10.58 23.96 -17.36
N PHE A 358 -9.48 24.06 -16.61
CA PHE A 358 -9.00 22.98 -15.76
C PHE A 358 -9.69 23.02 -14.39
N LEU A 359 -10.21 21.86 -13.99
CA LEU A 359 -10.91 21.64 -12.74
C LEU A 359 -10.32 20.43 -12.01
N THR A 360 -10.38 20.48 -10.69
CA THR A 360 -10.00 19.38 -9.79
C THR A 360 -11.25 18.91 -9.06
N LEU A 361 -11.56 17.62 -9.17
CA LEU A 361 -12.54 16.91 -8.38
C LEU A 361 -11.85 16.23 -7.19
N THR A 362 -12.38 16.44 -5.99
CA THR A 362 -12.01 15.70 -4.79
C THR A 362 -13.24 15.09 -4.12
N PHE A 363 -13.12 13.91 -3.53
CA PHE A 363 -14.17 13.31 -2.71
C PHE A 363 -13.60 12.24 -1.79
N ASN A 364 -14.28 11.97 -0.68
CA ASN A 364 -14.04 10.80 0.16
C ASN A 364 -15.15 9.79 -0.11
N GLN A 365 -14.79 8.52 -0.24
CA GLN A 365 -15.76 7.45 -0.44
C GLN A 365 -15.44 6.28 0.49
N ALA A 366 -16.43 5.66 1.11
CA ALA A 366 -16.35 4.35 1.74
C ALA A 366 -17.26 3.37 1.01
N ARG A 367 -16.92 2.09 0.94
CA ARG A 367 -17.75 1.10 0.22
C ARG A 367 -17.85 -0.22 0.97
N SER A 368 -19.03 -0.84 0.93
CA SER A 368 -19.27 -2.18 1.49
C SER A 368 -18.91 -3.30 0.52
N LEU A 369 -18.94 -4.55 1.02
CA LEU A 369 -18.50 -5.73 0.29
C LEU A 369 -19.21 -5.88 -1.06
N GLY A 370 -18.45 -5.82 -2.16
CA GLY A 370 -18.98 -6.01 -3.51
C GLY A 370 -19.56 -4.75 -4.16
N ALA A 371 -19.41 -3.59 -3.54
CA ALA A 371 -19.72 -2.30 -4.16
C ALA A 371 -18.66 -1.95 -5.22
N PHE A 372 -19.13 -1.66 -6.45
CA PHE A 372 -18.29 -1.18 -7.55
C PHE A 372 -18.82 0.18 -8.05
N PRO A 373 -18.49 1.27 -7.35
CA PRO A 373 -18.91 2.59 -7.74
C PRO A 373 -18.14 3.09 -8.96
N ASN A 374 -18.88 3.74 -9.86
CA ASN A 374 -18.33 4.55 -10.93
C ASN A 374 -18.60 6.01 -10.63
N THR A 375 -17.60 6.86 -10.85
CA THR A 375 -17.75 8.31 -10.80
C THR A 375 -17.66 8.85 -12.22
N PHE A 376 -18.73 9.48 -12.69
CA PHE A 376 -18.85 10.02 -14.04
C PHE A 376 -18.92 11.54 -14.01
N ILE A 377 -18.28 12.18 -15.00
CA ILE A 377 -18.48 13.60 -15.29
C ILE A 377 -19.01 13.71 -16.71
N TYR A 378 -20.25 14.14 -16.88
CA TYR A 378 -20.86 14.38 -18.19
C TYR A 378 -20.76 15.86 -18.54
N PHE A 379 -20.67 16.15 -19.84
CA PHE A 379 -20.74 17.52 -20.35
C PHE A 379 -21.97 17.67 -21.22
N GLN A 380 -22.64 18.83 -21.11
CA GLN A 380 -23.80 19.14 -21.92
C GLN A 380 -23.35 19.73 -23.27
N ASN A 381 -23.94 19.23 -24.35
CA ASN A 381 -23.79 19.78 -25.69
C ASN A 381 -24.52 21.14 -25.81
N PRO A 382 -24.22 21.94 -26.85
CA PRO A 382 -24.93 23.21 -27.11
C PRO A 382 -26.44 23.07 -27.32
N ASP A 383 -26.92 21.89 -27.72
CA ASP A 383 -28.34 21.56 -27.89
C ASP A 383 -29.05 21.19 -26.57
N GLY A 384 -28.33 21.23 -25.44
CA GLY A 384 -28.85 20.89 -24.12
C GLY A 384 -28.84 19.39 -23.79
N GLN A 385 -28.39 18.52 -24.68
CA GLN A 385 -28.32 17.08 -24.42
C GLN A 385 -27.02 16.71 -23.67
N TRP A 386 -27.12 15.74 -22.75
CA TRP A 386 -25.95 15.20 -22.05
C TRP A 386 -25.14 14.27 -22.97
N ASN A 387 -23.87 14.61 -23.18
CA ASN A 387 -23.01 13.86 -24.09
C ASN A 387 -22.38 12.65 -23.38
N GLU A 388 -23.04 11.49 -23.47
CA GLU A 388 -22.51 10.26 -22.87
C GLU A 388 -21.19 9.79 -23.48
N ARG A 389 -20.89 10.18 -24.72
CA ARG A 389 -19.64 9.80 -25.38
C ARG A 389 -18.50 10.60 -24.77
N GLU A 390 -18.67 11.88 -24.49
CA GLU A 390 -17.58 12.72 -23.98
C GLU A 390 -17.43 12.68 -22.45
N ARG A 391 -18.20 11.85 -21.76
CA ARG A 391 -18.11 11.72 -20.30
C ARG A 391 -16.73 11.25 -19.86
N LEU A 392 -16.26 11.82 -18.75
CA LEU A 392 -15.10 11.33 -18.02
C LEU A 392 -15.55 10.24 -17.05
N ASN A 393 -14.68 9.29 -16.78
CA ASN A 393 -14.96 8.18 -15.89
C ASN A 393 -13.77 7.95 -14.95
N TYR A 394 -14.04 8.03 -13.67
CA TYR A 394 -13.15 7.58 -12.61
C TYR A 394 -13.69 6.26 -12.07
N ILE A 395 -12.96 5.18 -12.34
CA ILE A 395 -13.30 3.82 -11.90
C ILE A 395 -12.43 3.48 -10.71
N VAL A 396 -13.08 3.14 -9.61
CA VAL A 396 -12.39 2.66 -8.41
C VAL A 396 -11.78 1.28 -8.67
N PRO A 397 -10.52 1.02 -8.27
CA PRO A 397 -9.91 -0.30 -8.43
C PRO A 397 -10.73 -1.39 -7.73
N TRP A 398 -10.64 -2.63 -8.24
CA TRP A 398 -11.42 -3.78 -7.79
C TRP A 398 -10.99 -4.26 -6.39
N PHE A 399 -11.32 -3.50 -5.34
CA PHE A 399 -11.18 -3.92 -3.95
C PHE A 399 -12.55 -4.18 -3.33
N PRO A 400 -12.74 -5.32 -2.64
CA PRO A 400 -14.06 -5.73 -2.17
C PRO A 400 -14.68 -4.77 -1.15
N ILE A 401 -13.87 -4.12 -0.31
CA ILE A 401 -14.25 -3.17 0.75
C ILE A 401 -13.10 -2.14 0.86
N GLY A 402 -13.39 -0.90 1.21
CA GLY A 402 -12.35 0.10 1.52
C GLY A 402 -12.88 1.53 1.46
N ASN A 403 -12.03 2.50 1.79
CA ASN A 403 -12.29 3.91 1.48
C ASN A 403 -11.47 4.33 0.25
N ASP A 404 -11.98 5.16 -0.63
CA ASP A 404 -11.21 5.72 -1.73
C ASP A 404 -11.41 7.22 -1.70
N ASP A 405 -10.33 7.94 -1.43
CA ASP A 405 -10.33 9.38 -1.65
C ASP A 405 -10.04 9.59 -3.13
N GLY A 406 -10.99 10.21 -3.83
CA GLY A 406 -10.85 10.60 -5.22
C GLY A 406 -10.11 11.91 -5.34
N PHE A 407 -9.12 11.94 -6.24
CA PHE A 407 -8.47 13.16 -6.70
C PHE A 407 -8.34 13.08 -8.22
N PHE A 408 -8.96 14.01 -8.94
CA PHE A 408 -9.04 13.95 -10.40
C PHE A 408 -8.99 15.34 -11.03
N VAL A 409 -7.93 15.62 -11.78
CA VAL A 409 -7.77 16.87 -12.54
C VAL A 409 -8.22 16.64 -13.98
N PHE A 410 -9.07 17.52 -14.51
CA PHE A 410 -9.61 17.41 -15.86
C PHE A 410 -9.81 18.76 -16.53
N LYS A 411 -9.77 18.76 -17.86
CA LYS A 411 -10.10 19.91 -18.69
C LYS A 411 -11.52 19.79 -19.23
N THR A 412 -12.30 20.86 -19.17
CA THR A 412 -13.64 20.92 -19.75
C THR A 412 -13.55 21.04 -21.29
N PRO A 413 -14.48 20.45 -22.04
CA PRO A 413 -14.55 20.64 -23.50
C PRO A 413 -14.78 22.10 -23.89
N SER A 414 -14.28 22.50 -25.05
CA SER A 414 -14.41 23.86 -25.60
C SER A 414 -15.85 24.32 -25.87
N HIS A 415 -16.83 23.40 -25.86
CA HIS A 415 -18.24 23.70 -26.04
C HIS A 415 -19.05 23.65 -24.74
N ALA A 416 -18.50 23.09 -23.67
CA ALA A 416 -19.25 22.79 -22.47
C ALA A 416 -19.47 24.06 -21.62
N LYS A 417 -20.75 24.32 -21.30
CA LYS A 417 -21.16 25.34 -20.31
C LYS A 417 -21.73 24.73 -19.03
N MET A 418 -22.15 23.47 -19.11
CA MET A 418 -22.70 22.71 -18.01
C MET A 418 -22.04 21.34 -17.94
N ALA A 419 -21.84 20.86 -16.72
CA ALA A 419 -21.36 19.53 -16.42
C ALA A 419 -22.23 18.86 -15.35
N ARG A 420 -22.14 17.54 -15.27
CA ARG A 420 -22.83 16.71 -14.26
C ARG A 420 -21.84 15.78 -13.62
N LEU A 421 -21.69 15.85 -12.31
CA LEU A 421 -20.97 14.86 -11.52
C LEU A 421 -21.96 13.81 -11.04
N ALA A 422 -21.67 12.53 -11.27
CA ALA A 422 -22.52 11.43 -10.85
C ALA A 422 -21.72 10.28 -10.23
N PHE A 423 -22.17 9.77 -9.08
CA PHE A 423 -21.68 8.53 -8.48
C PHE A 423 -22.73 7.44 -8.68
N VAL A 424 -22.32 6.28 -9.19
CA VAL A 424 -23.25 5.21 -9.62
C VAL A 424 -22.79 3.85 -9.11
N ILE A 425 -23.70 3.10 -8.46
CA ILE A 425 -23.49 1.72 -8.04
C ILE A 425 -24.25 0.77 -8.96
N HIS A 426 -23.54 -0.16 -9.61
CA HIS A 426 -24.12 -1.07 -10.62
C HIS A 426 -24.28 -2.53 -10.19
N ARG A 427 -23.66 -3.02 -9.10
CA ARG A 427 -23.59 -4.47 -8.77
C ARG A 427 -24.01 -4.79 -7.33
N ASN A 428 -24.65 -5.96 -7.13
CA ASN A 428 -25.09 -6.63 -5.89
C ASN A 428 -25.78 -5.73 -4.83
N PRO A 429 -26.48 -6.28 -3.82
CA PRO A 429 -26.83 -5.48 -2.65
C PRO A 429 -25.55 -4.96 -1.99
N SER A 430 -25.32 -3.66 -2.13
CA SER A 430 -24.08 -3.00 -1.73
C SER A 430 -24.35 -1.52 -1.44
N SER A 431 -23.38 -0.85 -0.82
CA SER A 431 -23.49 0.54 -0.43
C SER A 431 -22.17 1.29 -0.64
N ILE A 432 -22.28 2.58 -0.92
CA ILE A 432 -21.16 3.52 -0.83
C ILE A 432 -21.57 4.69 0.06
N THR A 433 -20.64 5.21 0.83
CA THR A 433 -20.79 6.43 1.63
C THR A 433 -19.87 7.48 1.06
N LEU A 434 -20.40 8.65 0.71
CA LEU A 434 -19.66 9.77 0.14
C LEU A 434 -19.59 10.92 1.14
N ASP A 435 -18.48 11.63 1.11
CA ASP A 435 -18.19 12.78 1.96
C ASP A 435 -17.22 13.73 1.22
N ASN A 436 -17.17 15.01 1.62
CA ASN A 436 -16.24 16.03 1.11
C ASN A 436 -16.13 16.11 -0.42
N VAL A 437 -17.27 16.05 -1.13
CA VAL A 437 -17.28 16.10 -2.59
C VAL A 437 -17.15 17.55 -3.06
N ALA A 438 -16.07 17.88 -3.76
CA ALA A 438 -15.81 19.24 -4.25
C ALA A 438 -15.28 19.26 -5.68
N ILE A 439 -15.66 20.29 -6.43
CA ILE A 439 -15.06 20.61 -7.74
C ILE A 439 -14.58 22.05 -7.68
N ARG A 440 -13.30 22.29 -7.95
CA ARG A 440 -12.71 23.64 -7.94
C ARG A 440 -11.83 23.87 -9.16
N PRO A 441 -11.47 25.13 -9.49
CA PRO A 441 -10.36 25.39 -10.40
C PRO A 441 -9.10 24.63 -9.99
N ALA A 442 -8.44 24.00 -10.98
CA ALA A 442 -7.17 23.34 -10.76
C ALA A 442 -6.06 24.38 -10.55
N THR A 443 -5.10 24.06 -9.68
CA THR A 443 -3.88 24.87 -9.53
C THR A 443 -2.89 24.57 -10.65
N GLN A 444 -1.94 25.48 -10.90
CA GLN A 444 -0.90 25.25 -11.92
C GLN A 444 -0.06 23.99 -11.64
N GLU A 445 0.28 23.75 -10.36
CA GLU A 445 1.00 22.55 -9.92
C GLU A 445 0.25 21.26 -10.30
N GLU A 446 -1.07 21.23 -10.11
CA GLU A 446 -1.93 20.09 -10.48
C GLU A 446 -2.05 19.90 -11.99
N ILE A 447 -1.98 20.98 -12.77
CA ILE A 447 -2.02 20.94 -14.24
C ILE A 447 -0.69 20.42 -14.79
N ASP A 448 0.44 20.84 -14.23
CA ASP A 448 1.77 20.44 -14.71
C ASP A 448 2.00 18.92 -14.55
N GLN A 449 1.36 18.29 -13.56
CA GLN A 449 1.34 16.84 -13.36
C GLN A 449 0.57 16.06 -14.46
N LEU A 450 -0.23 16.73 -15.30
CA LEU A 450 -0.91 16.11 -16.44
C LEU A 450 -0.02 15.95 -17.68
N THR A 451 1.21 16.49 -17.65
CA THR A 451 2.12 16.45 -18.80
C THR A 451 2.63 15.01 -19.03
N PRO A 452 2.44 14.42 -20.23
CA PRO A 452 2.87 13.05 -20.50
C PRO A 452 4.39 12.88 -20.34
N LEU A 453 4.82 11.77 -19.71
CA LEU A 453 6.18 11.26 -19.91
C LEU A 453 6.31 10.83 -21.38
N GLU A 454 7.28 11.39 -22.12
CA GLU A 454 7.61 10.92 -23.47
C GLU A 454 8.25 9.53 -23.41
N LEU A 455 7.61 8.54 -24.04
CA LEU A 455 8.20 7.23 -24.37
C LEU A 455 7.84 6.88 -25.81
N LYS A 456 8.81 6.33 -26.57
CA LYS A 456 8.68 6.04 -28.01
C LYS A 456 8.33 4.55 -28.25
N PRO A 457 7.25 4.22 -28.97
CA PRO A 457 6.91 2.83 -29.32
C PRO A 457 7.57 2.33 -30.62
N GLU A 458 7.62 1.00 -30.79
CA GLU A 458 8.05 0.30 -32.02
C GLU A 458 6.82 -0.24 -32.80
N LEU A 459 6.74 -0.01 -34.11
CA LEU A 459 5.59 -0.31 -34.98
C LEU A 459 5.84 -1.52 -35.89
N ILE A 460 4.80 -2.34 -36.16
CA ILE A 460 4.86 -3.46 -37.11
C ILE A 460 4.42 -3.00 -38.52
N PRO A 461 5.05 -3.50 -39.61
CA PRO A 461 4.83 -2.99 -40.97
C PRO A 461 3.41 -3.10 -41.54
N ASP A 462 2.55 -3.98 -41.03
CA ASP A 462 1.17 -4.17 -41.51
C ASP A 462 0.14 -3.26 -40.80
N GLY A 463 0.59 -2.40 -39.87
CA GLY A 463 -0.26 -1.51 -39.09
C GLY A 463 -0.99 -2.18 -37.92
N SER A 464 -0.76 -3.47 -37.68
CA SER A 464 -1.15 -4.13 -36.42
C SER A 464 -0.20 -3.76 -35.28
N VAL A 465 -0.67 -3.93 -34.04
CA VAL A 465 0.17 -3.80 -32.85
C VAL A 465 0.19 -5.14 -32.16
N ARG A 466 1.38 -5.74 -32.05
CA ARG A 466 1.60 -7.00 -31.32
C ARG A 466 2.35 -6.66 -30.03
N GLN A 467 1.74 -6.94 -28.89
CA GLN A 467 2.35 -6.73 -27.59
C GLN A 467 2.69 -8.09 -26.98
N GLU A 468 3.99 -8.39 -26.92
CA GLU A 468 4.48 -9.53 -26.14
C GLU A 468 4.56 -9.12 -24.67
N PHE A 469 4.13 -10.02 -23.78
CA PHE A 469 4.08 -9.76 -22.33
C PHE A 469 5.48 -9.65 -21.76
N ASN A 470 5.98 -8.43 -21.66
CA ASN A 470 7.04 -8.02 -20.73
C ASN A 470 6.65 -6.66 -20.16
N ALA A 471 6.95 -6.47 -18.88
CA ALA A 471 6.32 -5.54 -17.94
C ALA A 471 6.64 -4.05 -18.13
N GLU A 472 6.63 -3.55 -19.36
CA GLU A 472 6.70 -2.12 -19.64
C GLU A 472 5.37 -1.61 -20.18
N VAL A 473 4.87 -0.55 -19.54
CA VAL A 473 3.71 0.22 -19.99
C VAL A 473 4.06 0.83 -21.34
N GLN A 474 3.42 0.36 -22.41
CA GLN A 474 3.65 0.88 -23.76
C GLN A 474 2.55 1.88 -24.12
N ASP A 475 2.98 3.11 -24.46
CA ASP A 475 2.14 4.14 -25.05
C ASP A 475 2.18 4.02 -26.57
N ILE A 476 1.02 3.81 -27.20
CA ILE A 476 0.87 3.59 -28.64
C ILE A 476 0.13 4.77 -29.24
N GLU A 477 0.71 5.45 -30.23
CA GLU A 477 0.01 6.53 -30.95
C GLU A 477 -1.13 5.96 -31.81
N VAL A 478 -2.33 6.50 -31.68
CA VAL A 478 -3.53 6.06 -32.41
C VAL A 478 -4.16 7.22 -33.18
N GLN A 479 -4.62 6.92 -34.40
CA GLN A 479 -5.31 7.89 -35.25
C GLN A 479 -6.83 7.84 -34.97
N PRO A 480 -7.48 8.98 -34.75
CA PRO A 480 -8.93 9.03 -34.54
C PRO A 480 -9.69 8.35 -35.67
N LYS A 481 -10.70 7.55 -35.30
CA LYS A 481 -11.62 6.82 -36.18
C LYS A 481 -10.94 5.78 -37.08
N GLN A 482 -9.68 5.45 -36.85
CA GLN A 482 -9.02 4.33 -37.52
C GLN A 482 -9.12 3.06 -36.68
N PRO A 483 -9.85 2.04 -37.17
CA PRO A 483 -9.96 0.77 -36.48
C PRO A 483 -8.59 0.09 -36.33
N ARG A 484 -8.24 -0.34 -35.11
CA ARG A 484 -6.99 -1.07 -34.80
C ARG A 484 -7.31 -2.46 -34.24
N LYS A 485 -6.56 -3.47 -34.68
CA LYS A 485 -6.59 -4.83 -34.10
C LYS A 485 -5.55 -4.92 -32.99
N ILE A 486 -5.99 -5.36 -31.81
CA ILE A 486 -5.14 -5.56 -30.63
C ILE A 486 -5.11 -7.05 -30.33
N ILE A 487 -3.92 -7.64 -30.24
CA ILE A 487 -3.73 -9.05 -29.93
C ILE A 487 -3.06 -9.16 -28.58
N VAL A 488 -3.73 -9.79 -27.62
CA VAL A 488 -3.23 -10.01 -26.26
C VAL A 488 -3.08 -11.51 -26.00
N GLN A 489 -1.89 -11.96 -25.60
CA GLN A 489 -1.54 -13.39 -25.44
C GLN A 489 -1.19 -13.75 -23.99
N LEU A 490 -1.80 -14.78 -23.42
CA LEU A 490 -1.50 -15.20 -22.05
C LEU A 490 -0.01 -15.60 -21.89
N PRO A 491 0.71 -15.10 -20.86
CA PRO A 491 2.08 -15.52 -20.59
C PRO A 491 2.18 -17.04 -20.40
N GLN A 492 3.23 -17.64 -20.93
CA GLN A 492 3.42 -19.10 -20.86
C GLN A 492 3.45 -19.64 -19.41
N ASN A 493 3.77 -18.79 -18.43
CA ASN A 493 3.89 -19.11 -17.01
C ASN A 493 2.69 -18.66 -16.15
N LYS A 494 1.61 -18.14 -16.74
CA LYS A 494 0.43 -17.66 -16.00
C LYS A 494 -0.80 -18.48 -16.37
N GLN A 495 -1.61 -18.85 -15.37
CA GLN A 495 -2.86 -19.57 -15.57
C GLN A 495 -4.01 -18.65 -16.00
N ASN A 496 -3.98 -17.39 -15.53
CA ASN A 496 -4.92 -16.33 -15.89
C ASN A 496 -4.19 -14.99 -15.91
N ALA A 497 -4.66 -14.05 -16.73
CA ALA A 497 -4.21 -12.66 -16.73
C ALA A 497 -5.37 -11.70 -17.05
N THR A 498 -5.28 -10.47 -16.61
CA THR A 498 -6.23 -9.39 -16.91
C THR A 498 -5.51 -8.28 -17.67
N ALA A 499 -5.86 -8.08 -18.93
CA ALA A 499 -5.39 -6.91 -19.70
C ALA A 499 -6.38 -5.75 -19.59
N LYS A 500 -5.83 -4.55 -19.39
CA LYS A 500 -6.52 -3.27 -19.31
C LYS A 500 -6.01 -2.37 -20.43
N ILE A 501 -6.93 -1.82 -21.22
CA ILE A 501 -6.59 -0.83 -22.25
C ILE A 501 -7.12 0.53 -21.79
N VAL A 502 -6.29 1.57 -21.91
CA VAL A 502 -6.57 2.95 -21.52
C VAL A 502 -6.37 3.83 -22.75
N PHE A 503 -7.23 4.83 -22.97
CA PHE A 503 -7.13 5.73 -24.11
C PHE A 503 -6.80 7.14 -23.64
N PHE A 504 -5.86 7.81 -24.29
CA PHE A 504 -5.51 9.19 -24.02
C PHE A 504 -5.87 10.06 -25.23
N ASP A 505 -6.56 11.16 -24.98
CA ASP A 505 -6.93 12.16 -25.98
C ASP A 505 -6.03 13.40 -25.78
N LYS A 506 -5.03 13.55 -26.65
CA LYS A 506 -4.06 14.66 -26.63
C LYS A 506 -4.70 16.00 -26.94
N ALA A 507 -5.78 16.03 -27.73
CA ALA A 507 -6.49 17.27 -28.04
C ALA A 507 -7.31 17.78 -26.83
N LYS A 508 -7.73 16.87 -25.96
CA LYS A 508 -8.48 17.18 -24.73
C LYS A 508 -7.64 17.20 -23.46
N ASN A 509 -6.33 16.89 -23.55
CA ASN A 509 -5.41 16.71 -22.41
C ASN A 509 -6.01 15.81 -21.31
N HIS A 510 -6.65 14.70 -21.73
CA HIS A 510 -7.46 13.87 -20.84
C HIS A 510 -7.26 12.37 -21.12
N ILE A 511 -7.23 11.56 -20.05
CA ILE A 511 -7.27 10.10 -20.10
C ILE A 511 -8.73 9.63 -20.15
N ARG A 512 -9.22 9.23 -21.33
CA ARG A 512 -10.48 8.49 -21.43
C ARG A 512 -10.24 7.08 -20.87
N ASN A 513 -10.57 6.87 -19.59
CA ASN A 513 -10.61 5.56 -18.95
C ASN A 513 -11.79 4.72 -19.50
N SER A 514 -11.80 4.46 -20.80
CA SER A 514 -12.62 3.41 -21.40
C SER A 514 -11.94 2.07 -21.10
N LEU A 515 -12.31 1.47 -19.96
CA LEU A 515 -11.82 0.15 -19.55
C LEU A 515 -12.31 -0.91 -20.53
N ILE A 516 -11.40 -1.49 -21.31
CA ILE A 516 -11.58 -2.82 -21.89
C ILE A 516 -10.80 -3.76 -20.98
N GLN A 517 -11.53 -4.62 -20.25
CA GLN A 517 -10.95 -5.61 -19.34
C GLN A 517 -11.05 -6.98 -20.00
N LEU A 518 -9.92 -7.54 -20.40
CA LEU A 518 -9.85 -8.86 -21.04
C LEU A 518 -9.37 -9.89 -20.04
N ARG A 519 -10.19 -10.89 -19.75
CA ARG A 519 -9.80 -12.03 -18.93
C ARG A 519 -9.22 -13.10 -19.84
N LEU A 520 -7.91 -13.31 -19.76
CA LEU A 520 -7.22 -14.39 -20.45
C LEU A 520 -7.15 -15.60 -19.53
N THR A 521 -7.60 -16.75 -20.00
CA THR A 521 -7.55 -18.04 -19.31
C THR A 521 -6.79 -19.04 -20.16
N GLN A 522 -6.34 -20.15 -19.58
CA GLN A 522 -5.65 -21.20 -20.32
C GLN A 522 -6.45 -21.78 -21.51
N GLU A 523 -7.79 -21.73 -21.44
CA GLU A 523 -8.71 -22.18 -22.49
C GLU A 523 -8.76 -21.19 -23.68
N ASN A 524 -8.54 -19.90 -23.41
CA ASN A 524 -8.50 -18.83 -24.40
C ASN A 524 -7.12 -18.16 -24.40
N LYS A 525 -6.08 -18.92 -24.83
CA LYS A 525 -4.65 -18.51 -24.83
C LYS A 525 -4.37 -17.21 -25.58
N SER A 526 -5.26 -16.82 -26.48
CA SER A 526 -5.27 -15.55 -27.19
C SER A 526 -6.71 -15.05 -27.28
N PHE A 527 -6.92 -13.76 -27.00
CA PHE A 527 -8.20 -13.12 -27.25
C PHE A 527 -8.05 -12.10 -28.37
N GLU A 528 -8.94 -12.19 -29.36
CA GLU A 528 -9.10 -11.16 -30.39
C GLU A 528 -10.33 -10.32 -30.02
N GLU A 529 -10.14 -9.04 -29.66
CA GLU A 529 -11.28 -8.14 -29.66
C GLU A 529 -11.58 -7.65 -31.09
N PRO A 530 -12.87 -7.55 -31.47
CA PRO A 530 -13.22 -6.96 -32.73
C PRO A 530 -12.92 -5.46 -32.65
N ILE A 531 -11.92 -5.04 -33.42
CA ILE A 531 -11.78 -3.70 -33.99
C ILE A 531 -12.18 -2.56 -33.02
N VAL A 532 -11.22 -2.07 -32.24
CA VAL A 532 -11.45 -0.87 -31.45
C VAL A 532 -11.33 0.34 -32.37
N THR A 533 -12.38 1.17 -32.41
CA THR A 533 -12.35 2.45 -33.13
C THR A 533 -12.18 3.59 -32.13
N PRO A 534 -10.95 4.09 -31.90
CA PRO A 534 -10.71 5.23 -31.04
C PRO A 534 -11.31 6.48 -31.68
N HIS A 535 -12.49 6.91 -31.25
CA HIS A 535 -13.19 7.99 -31.96
C HIS A 535 -12.45 9.35 -31.92
N ASN A 536 -11.67 9.63 -30.86
CA ASN A 536 -10.92 10.88 -30.63
C ASN A 536 -9.56 10.69 -29.89
N ALA A 537 -9.06 9.46 -29.68
CA ALA A 537 -7.82 9.27 -28.92
C ALA A 537 -6.58 9.56 -29.78
N ALA A 538 -5.52 10.07 -29.15
CA ALA A 538 -4.20 10.26 -29.74
C ALA A 538 -3.20 9.17 -29.30
N PHE A 539 -3.39 8.60 -28.10
CA PHE A 539 -2.60 7.47 -27.62
C PHE A 539 -3.48 6.40 -26.96
N MET A 540 -2.99 5.17 -26.93
CA MET A 540 -3.55 4.02 -26.21
C MET A 540 -2.46 3.42 -25.32
N ARG A 541 -2.81 3.11 -24.08
CA ARG A 541 -1.92 2.49 -23.09
C ARG A 541 -2.50 1.16 -22.66
N THR A 542 -1.75 0.08 -22.88
CA THR A 542 -2.13 -1.25 -22.39
C THR A 542 -1.41 -1.52 -21.08
N VAL A 543 -2.15 -1.89 -20.04
CA VAL A 543 -1.66 -2.28 -18.72
C VAL A 543 -2.13 -3.71 -18.47
N VAL A 544 -1.25 -4.64 -18.18
CA VAL A 544 -1.64 -6.05 -18.03
C VAL A 544 -1.16 -6.60 -16.68
N PHE A 545 -2.05 -7.27 -15.96
CA PHE A 545 -1.84 -7.79 -14.61
C PHE A 545 -2.06 -9.31 -14.53
#